data_AF-A0A2V6B616-F1
#
_entry.id   AF-A0A2V6B616-F1
#
_cell.length_a   1.000
_cell.length_b   1.000
_cell.length_c   1.000
_cell.angle_alpha   90.00
_cell.angle_beta   90.00
_cell.angle_gamma   90.00
#
_symmetry.space_group_name_H-M   'P 1'
#
loop_
_entity.id
_entity.type
_entity.pdbx_description
1 polymer ?
#
loop_
_entity_poly.entity_id
_entity_poly.type
_entity_poly.pdbx_seq_one_letter_code
_entity_poly.pdbx_strand_id
1 'polypeptide(L)'
;MEVEKSGFVGDQGYEPPPSPTPRRGWWFWSRPEVSYRYLSRSVRSEIDRAPVMRRRWQFIVVHNSGTRQGSARIFDYYHRHVRRMRNGLAYHFVIGNGTSTGDGQIEVGDRWRRQINGGHVHSDYLNNIALGICLVGDFNRDQPTHRQLEACEELINYLRKRCGKIDAHYAVVRPHREVNPPQWATDCPGNAFPYSWFRRFQE
;
A
#
# COMPACT_ATOMS: atom_id res chain seq x y z
N MET A 1 18.79 10.01 -23.78
CA MET A 1 18.65 8.54 -23.86
C MET A 1 17.57 8.13 -22.89
N GLU A 2 16.36 7.88 -23.39
CA GLU A 2 15.34 7.18 -22.60
C GLU A 2 15.82 5.76 -22.40
N VAL A 3 16.20 5.46 -21.17
CA VAL A 3 16.60 4.13 -20.78
C VAL A 3 15.31 3.40 -20.42
N GLU A 4 14.66 2.82 -21.43
CA GLU A 4 13.70 1.74 -21.19
C GLU A 4 14.49 0.56 -20.60
N LYS A 5 14.43 0.40 -19.27
CA LYS A 5 15.05 -0.71 -18.57
C LYS A 5 13.99 -1.62 -17.98
N SER A 6 13.81 -2.75 -18.68
CA SER A 6 13.18 -4.01 -18.29
C SER A 6 12.31 -3.97 -17.03
N GLY A 7 11.04 -3.61 -17.20
CA GLY A 7 10.02 -3.94 -16.22
C GLY A 7 9.82 -5.46 -16.14
N PHE A 8 9.34 -5.93 -14.99
CA PHE A 8 8.83 -7.29 -14.80
C PHE A 8 7.96 -7.71 -16.01
N VAL A 9 8.37 -8.75 -16.71
CA VAL A 9 7.53 -9.41 -17.72
C VAL A 9 6.64 -10.36 -16.95
N GLY A 10 5.42 -9.90 -16.65
CA GLY A 10 4.46 -10.69 -15.90
C GLY A 10 4.05 -11.96 -16.63
N ASP A 11 3.48 -12.89 -15.87
CA ASP A 11 2.72 -13.98 -16.46
C ASP A 11 1.56 -13.37 -17.27
N GLN A 12 1.24 -13.96 -18.43
CA GLN A 12 0.27 -13.39 -19.38
C GLN A 12 -1.13 -13.36 -18.73
N GLY A 13 -1.50 -12.24 -18.08
CA GLY A 13 -2.86 -12.05 -17.58
C GLY A 13 -3.01 -11.08 -16.40
N TYR A 14 -4.28 -10.83 -16.05
CA TYR A 14 -4.69 -10.03 -14.90
C TYR A 14 -5.29 -10.92 -13.81
N GLU A 15 -5.11 -10.54 -12.55
CA GLU A 15 -5.86 -11.12 -11.44
C GLU A 15 -7.32 -10.69 -11.55
N PRO A 16 -8.28 -11.63 -11.56
CA PRO A 16 -9.69 -11.29 -11.63
C PRO A 16 -10.07 -10.38 -10.45
N PRO A 17 -11.04 -9.46 -10.63
CA PRO A 17 -11.59 -8.76 -9.48
C PRO A 17 -12.12 -9.79 -8.47
N PRO A 18 -12.05 -9.51 -7.16
CA PRO A 18 -12.57 -10.43 -6.15
C PRO A 18 -14.05 -10.74 -6.43
N SER A 19 -14.41 -12.02 -6.35
CA SER A 19 -15.80 -12.45 -6.54
C SER A 19 -16.72 -11.70 -5.57
N PRO A 20 -17.87 -11.20 -6.02
CA PRO A 20 -18.83 -10.56 -5.13
C PRO A 20 -19.22 -11.55 -4.03
N THR A 21 -19.36 -11.07 -2.79
CA THR A 21 -19.87 -11.91 -1.70
C THR A 21 -21.24 -12.46 -2.12
N PRO A 22 -21.47 -13.79 -2.01
CA PRO A 22 -22.73 -14.37 -2.44
C PRO A 22 -23.89 -13.70 -1.69
N ARG A 23 -24.87 -13.21 -2.45
CA ARG A 23 -26.13 -12.71 -1.88
C ARG A 23 -26.77 -13.84 -1.10
N ARG A 24 -27.14 -13.53 0.15
CA ARG A 24 -27.77 -14.41 1.15
C ARG A 24 -28.76 -15.39 0.49
N GLY A 25 -28.30 -16.62 0.23
CA GLY A 25 -29.17 -17.74 -0.11
C GLY A 25 -29.80 -18.29 1.16
N TRP A 26 -31.02 -18.82 1.04
CA TRP A 26 -31.86 -19.37 2.11
C TRP A 26 -31.33 -20.72 2.63
N TRP A 27 -30.03 -20.80 2.98
CA TRP A 27 -29.36 -21.99 3.46
C TRP A 27 -28.49 -21.68 4.69
N PHE A 28 -28.70 -22.47 5.73
CA PHE A 28 -28.39 -22.22 7.13
C PHE A 28 -26.92 -22.47 7.49
N TRP A 29 -25.97 -21.93 6.73
CA TRP A 29 -24.55 -21.87 7.12
C TRP A 29 -23.97 -20.56 6.60
N SER A 30 -24.34 -19.45 7.24
CA SER A 30 -23.75 -18.14 6.91
C SER A 30 -22.30 -18.12 7.42
N ARG A 31 -21.32 -18.18 6.50
CA ARG A 31 -19.94 -17.78 6.82
C ARG A 31 -19.99 -16.38 7.44
N PRO A 32 -19.26 -16.09 8.54
CA PRO A 32 -19.25 -14.74 9.10
C PRO A 32 -18.87 -13.75 8.00
N GLU A 33 -19.73 -12.76 7.78
CA GLU A 33 -19.47 -11.70 6.82
C GLU A 33 -18.20 -10.99 7.26
N VAL A 34 -17.18 -10.95 6.41
CA VAL A 34 -15.96 -10.18 6.69
C VAL A 34 -16.37 -8.71 6.75
N SER A 35 -16.52 -8.17 7.95
CA SER A 35 -16.81 -6.76 8.16
C SER A 35 -15.53 -5.96 8.00
N TYR A 36 -15.53 -5.01 7.07
CA TYR A 36 -14.43 -4.06 6.90
C TYR A 36 -14.70 -2.79 7.69
N ARG A 37 -13.79 -2.42 8.60
CA ARG A 37 -13.93 -1.24 9.45
C ARG A 37 -13.37 0.02 8.77
N TYR A 38 -12.27 -0.11 8.04
CA TYR A 38 -11.53 1.01 7.44
C TYR A 38 -11.69 1.04 5.92
N LEU A 39 -11.90 -0.11 5.29
CA LEU A 39 -12.15 -0.26 3.86
C LEU A 39 -13.64 -0.10 3.53
N SER A 40 -14.07 1.16 3.40
CA SER A 40 -15.42 1.50 2.92
C SER A 40 -15.73 0.83 1.57
N ARG A 41 -17.02 0.68 1.24
CA ARG A 41 -17.45 0.11 -0.05
C ARG A 41 -16.84 0.87 -1.25
N SER A 42 -16.72 2.20 -1.14
CA SER A 42 -16.10 3.03 -2.17
C SER A 42 -14.62 2.70 -2.35
N VAL A 43 -13.86 2.66 -1.24
CA VAL A 43 -12.43 2.36 -1.27
C VAL A 43 -12.18 0.96 -1.84
N ARG A 44 -12.96 -0.04 -1.42
CA ARG A 44 -12.88 -1.40 -1.98
C ARG A 44 -13.17 -1.41 -3.48
N SER A 45 -14.22 -0.70 -3.92
CA SER A 45 -14.52 -0.59 -5.35
C SER A 45 -13.39 0.07 -6.15
N GLU A 46 -12.70 1.07 -5.61
CA GLU A 46 -11.54 1.67 -6.26
C GLU A 46 -10.37 0.68 -6.33
N ILE A 47 -10.17 -0.11 -5.27
CA ILE A 47 -9.13 -1.13 -5.24
C ILE A 47 -9.41 -2.22 -6.30
N ASP A 48 -10.63 -2.73 -6.34
CA ASP A 48 -11.02 -3.88 -7.15
C ASP A 48 -11.04 -3.58 -8.65
N ARG A 49 -11.37 -2.34 -9.03
CA ARG A 49 -11.41 -1.90 -10.44
C ARG A 49 -10.05 -1.84 -11.12
N ALA A 50 -8.96 -1.72 -10.36
CA ALA A 50 -7.63 -1.63 -10.95
C ALA A 50 -7.25 -2.93 -11.65
N PRO A 51 -6.67 -2.90 -12.87
CA PRO A 51 -6.29 -4.10 -13.61
C PRO A 51 -4.96 -4.68 -13.09
N VAL A 52 -5.02 -5.41 -11.99
CA VAL A 52 -3.82 -5.96 -11.32
C VAL A 52 -3.17 -7.05 -12.18
N MET A 53 -1.94 -6.83 -12.64
CA MET A 53 -1.16 -7.85 -13.34
C MET A 53 -0.78 -8.99 -12.41
N ARG A 54 -0.95 -10.24 -12.87
CA ARG A 54 -0.61 -11.43 -12.07
C ARG A 54 0.85 -11.39 -11.66
N ARG A 55 1.12 -11.79 -10.41
CA ARG A 55 2.47 -11.95 -9.84
C ARG A 55 3.35 -10.70 -9.80
N ARG A 56 2.84 -9.51 -10.15
CA ARG A 56 3.66 -8.27 -10.15
C ARG A 56 3.98 -7.79 -8.75
N TRP A 57 2.96 -7.65 -7.91
CA TRP A 57 3.10 -7.03 -6.59
C TRP A 57 3.62 -8.05 -5.58
N GLN A 58 4.95 -8.18 -5.52
CA GLN A 58 5.67 -9.11 -4.67
C GLN A 58 5.92 -8.57 -3.26
N PHE A 59 5.95 -7.24 -3.11
CA PHE A 59 6.23 -6.59 -1.84
C PHE A 59 5.17 -5.54 -1.50
N ILE A 60 4.97 -5.32 -0.20
CA ILE A 60 4.28 -4.15 0.34
C ILE A 60 5.23 -3.46 1.31
N VAL A 61 5.59 -2.22 1.01
CA VAL A 61 6.51 -1.41 1.81
C VAL A 61 5.72 -0.36 2.58
N VAL A 62 5.94 -0.33 3.90
CA VAL A 62 5.30 0.62 4.81
C VAL A 62 6.25 1.79 5.09
N HIS A 63 5.71 2.99 4.92
CA HIS A 63 6.40 4.26 5.09
C HIS A 63 5.70 5.14 6.11
N ASN A 64 6.42 6.11 6.64
CA ASN A 64 5.82 7.32 7.19
C ASN A 64 5.89 8.46 6.16
N SER A 65 5.18 9.55 6.44
CA SER A 65 5.26 10.76 5.61
C SER A 65 6.45 11.67 5.96
N GLY A 66 7.06 11.48 7.14
CA GLY A 66 8.04 12.41 7.70
C GLY A 66 7.45 13.77 8.10
N THR A 67 6.11 13.87 8.18
CA THR A 67 5.37 15.10 8.49
C THR A 67 4.29 14.81 9.52
N ARG A 68 4.00 15.76 10.41
CA ARG A 68 2.94 15.60 11.43
C ARG A 68 1.53 15.59 10.84
N GLN A 69 1.36 16.22 9.68
CA GLN A 69 0.08 16.39 9.00
C GLN A 69 0.21 16.15 7.51
N GLY A 70 -0.84 15.66 6.88
CA GLY A 70 -0.85 15.43 5.44
C GLY A 70 -2.00 14.57 4.98
N SER A 71 -2.10 14.43 3.66
CA SER A 71 -3.09 13.63 2.94
C SER A 71 -2.52 13.26 1.57
N ALA A 72 -3.17 12.34 0.86
CA ALA A 72 -2.74 11.98 -0.49
C ALA A 72 -2.68 13.20 -1.42
N ARG A 73 -3.64 14.13 -1.31
CA ARG A 73 -3.68 15.37 -2.10
C ARG A 73 -2.49 16.29 -1.81
N ILE A 74 -2.15 16.50 -0.54
CA ILE A 74 -1.02 17.35 -0.14
C ILE A 74 0.30 16.73 -0.64
N PHE A 75 0.46 15.42 -0.46
CA PHE A 75 1.65 14.72 -0.90
C PHE A 75 1.75 14.63 -2.42
N ASP A 76 0.64 14.49 -3.16
CA ASP A 76 0.67 14.57 -4.63
C ASP A 76 1.21 15.92 -5.09
N TYR A 77 0.68 17.00 -4.54
CA TYR A 77 1.12 18.36 -4.87
C TYR A 77 2.62 18.53 -4.63
N TYR A 78 3.10 18.14 -3.45
CA TYR A 78 4.53 18.22 -3.11
C TYR A 78 5.39 17.35 -4.03
N HIS A 79 5.01 16.09 -4.26
CA HIS A 79 5.75 15.19 -5.15
C HIS A 79 5.84 15.71 -6.58
N ARG A 80 4.73 16.25 -7.10
CA ARG A 80 4.63 16.75 -8.48
C ARG A 80 5.40 18.06 -8.67
N HIS A 81 5.17 19.03 -7.80
CA HIS A 81 5.64 20.40 -8.02
C HIS A 81 6.98 20.69 -7.37
N VAL A 82 7.29 20.05 -6.24
CA VAL A 82 8.55 20.27 -5.51
C VAL A 82 9.57 19.19 -5.86
N ARG A 83 9.20 17.90 -5.75
CA ARG A 83 10.10 16.78 -6.09
C ARG A 83 10.14 16.44 -7.58
N ARG A 84 9.40 17.17 -8.42
CA ARG A 84 9.35 17.01 -9.89
C ARG A 84 9.04 15.58 -10.35
N MET A 85 8.26 14.84 -9.55
CA MET A 85 7.81 13.50 -9.90
C MET A 85 6.67 13.62 -10.92
N ARG A 86 6.93 13.25 -12.18
CA ARG A 86 5.96 13.32 -13.29
C ARG A 86 4.61 12.67 -12.97
N ASN A 87 4.63 11.57 -12.20
CA ASN A 87 3.45 10.82 -11.80
C ASN A 87 2.89 11.22 -10.43
N GLY A 88 3.34 12.34 -9.85
CA GLY A 88 2.84 12.86 -8.58
C GLY A 88 3.12 11.93 -7.42
N LEU A 89 2.11 11.74 -6.56
CA LEU A 89 2.15 10.99 -5.30
C LEU A 89 3.05 9.75 -5.39
N ALA A 90 4.08 9.67 -4.55
CA ALA A 90 5.05 8.56 -4.56
C ALA A 90 4.45 7.19 -4.19
N TYR A 91 3.41 7.20 -3.37
CA TYR A 91 2.81 6.02 -2.74
C TYR A 91 1.58 5.53 -3.51
N HIS A 92 1.26 4.26 -3.31
CA HIS A 92 0.03 3.67 -3.84
C HIS A 92 -1.17 3.97 -2.93
N PHE A 93 -0.93 4.07 -1.62
CA PHE A 93 -1.94 4.37 -0.61
C PHE A 93 -1.39 5.32 0.45
N VAL A 94 -2.27 6.14 1.02
CA VAL A 94 -1.98 6.99 2.18
C VAL A 94 -3.00 6.72 3.27
N ILE A 95 -2.57 6.67 4.53
CA ILE A 95 -3.43 6.47 5.70
C ILE A 95 -3.34 7.70 6.62
N GLY A 96 -4.46 8.40 6.75
CA GLY A 96 -4.60 9.60 7.58
C GLY A 96 -4.43 9.32 9.07
N ASN A 97 -3.96 10.33 9.81
CA ASN A 97 -3.78 10.29 11.27
C ASN A 97 -4.76 11.20 12.03
N GLY A 98 -5.82 11.69 11.37
CA GLY A 98 -6.81 12.60 11.96
C GLY A 98 -6.51 14.09 11.80
N THR A 99 -5.42 14.47 11.11
CA THR A 99 -5.05 15.88 10.89
C THR A 99 -5.72 16.48 9.66
N SER A 100 -5.30 16.08 8.45
CA SER A 100 -5.85 16.59 7.18
C SER A 100 -6.90 15.66 6.56
N THR A 101 -6.90 14.40 6.98
CA THR A 101 -7.91 13.37 6.70
C THR A 101 -8.15 12.55 7.97
N GLY A 102 -9.23 11.77 8.01
CA GLY A 102 -9.64 11.02 9.19
C GLY A 102 -8.57 10.04 9.70
N ASP A 103 -8.56 9.77 11.00
CA ASP A 103 -7.63 8.82 11.61
C ASP A 103 -7.97 7.38 11.17
N GLY A 104 -7.03 6.74 10.48
CA GLY A 104 -7.24 5.46 9.80
C GLY A 104 -7.94 5.57 8.44
N GLN A 105 -8.20 6.77 7.93
CA GLN A 105 -8.78 6.95 6.59
C GLN A 105 -7.80 6.51 5.51
N ILE A 106 -8.21 5.55 4.68
CA ILE A 106 -7.42 5.05 3.54
C ILE A 106 -7.75 5.87 2.30
N GLU A 107 -6.72 6.48 1.71
CA GLU A 107 -6.77 7.22 0.46
C GLU A 107 -6.07 6.42 -0.64
N VAL A 108 -6.78 6.08 -1.72
CA VAL A 108 -6.22 5.37 -2.88
C VAL A 108 -5.49 6.37 -3.79
N GLY A 109 -4.23 6.08 -4.11
CA GLY A 109 -3.41 6.90 -5.00
C GLY A 109 -3.57 6.53 -6.48
N ASP A 110 -3.26 7.48 -7.36
CA ASP A 110 -3.31 7.27 -8.82
C ASP A 110 -2.38 6.16 -9.30
N ARG A 111 -1.28 5.88 -8.56
CA ARG A 111 -0.37 4.78 -8.89
C ARG A 111 -1.05 3.42 -8.80
N TRP A 112 -1.91 3.22 -7.80
CA TRP A 112 -2.73 2.02 -7.73
C TRP A 112 -3.77 2.00 -8.84
N ARG A 113 -4.53 3.09 -9.04
CA ARG A 113 -5.59 3.12 -10.07
C ARG A 113 -5.06 2.80 -11.47
N ARG A 114 -3.89 3.35 -11.81
CA ARG A 114 -3.24 3.20 -13.12
C ARG A 114 -2.27 2.02 -13.19
N GLN A 115 -2.05 1.31 -12.09
CA GLN A 115 -1.08 0.22 -11.97
C GLN A 115 0.30 0.63 -12.52
N ILE A 116 0.83 1.76 -12.07
CA ILE A 116 2.18 2.22 -12.44
C ILE A 116 3.15 2.02 -11.29
N ASN A 117 4.46 2.02 -11.58
CA ASN A 117 5.52 1.82 -10.59
C ASN A 117 5.39 2.80 -9.43
N GLY A 118 5.90 2.45 -8.26
CA GLY A 118 6.11 3.38 -7.15
C GLY A 118 7.06 4.52 -7.48
N GLY A 119 7.17 5.46 -6.55
CA GLY A 119 8.31 6.38 -6.47
C GLY A 119 8.75 6.55 -5.02
N HIS A 120 8.62 5.49 -4.24
CA HIS A 120 8.64 5.49 -2.77
C HIS A 120 9.90 4.84 -2.17
N VAL A 121 10.62 4.05 -2.97
CA VAL A 121 11.94 3.48 -2.63
C VAL A 121 13.00 3.97 -3.63
N HIS A 122 14.29 3.77 -3.31
CA HIS A 122 15.38 4.19 -4.20
C HIS A 122 15.47 3.35 -5.48
N SER A 123 15.20 2.04 -5.39
CA SER A 123 15.37 1.11 -6.51
C SER A 123 14.19 1.13 -7.49
N ASP A 124 14.46 1.34 -8.78
CA ASP A 124 13.45 1.27 -9.85
C ASP A 124 12.82 -0.12 -9.97
N TYR A 125 13.62 -1.18 -9.79
CA TYR A 125 13.14 -2.55 -9.77
C TYR A 125 12.13 -2.76 -8.64
N LEU A 126 12.47 -2.31 -7.42
CA LEU A 126 11.55 -2.43 -6.29
C LEU A 126 10.31 -1.55 -6.47
N ASN A 127 10.45 -0.32 -6.98
CA ASN A 127 9.29 0.49 -7.36
C ASN A 127 8.37 -0.22 -8.37
N ASN A 128 8.91 -1.09 -9.22
CA ASN A 128 8.12 -1.84 -10.20
C ASN A 128 7.31 -3.03 -9.61
N ILE A 129 7.78 -3.62 -8.50
CA ILE A 129 7.17 -4.82 -7.89
C ILE A 129 6.64 -4.61 -6.46
N ALA A 130 6.82 -3.42 -5.89
CA ALA A 130 6.44 -3.11 -4.52
C ALA A 130 5.34 -2.05 -4.43
N LEU A 131 4.25 -2.39 -3.74
CA LEU A 131 3.26 -1.42 -3.30
C LEU A 131 3.83 -0.58 -2.15
N GLY A 132 3.42 0.68 -2.08
CA GLY A 132 3.89 1.62 -1.05
C GLY A 132 2.70 2.17 -0.30
N ILE A 133 2.67 1.95 1.01
CA ILE A 133 1.64 2.47 1.93
C ILE A 133 2.30 3.50 2.84
N CYS A 134 1.84 4.74 2.81
CA CYS A 134 2.35 5.82 3.65
C CYS A 134 1.38 6.12 4.78
N LEU A 135 1.85 6.06 6.03
CA LEU A 135 1.12 6.53 7.20
C LEU A 135 1.52 7.99 7.47
N VAL A 136 0.55 8.88 7.55
CA VAL A 136 0.78 10.29 7.90
C VAL A 136 1.35 10.36 9.32
N GLY A 137 2.48 11.04 9.49
CA GLY A 137 3.24 11.07 10.74
C GLY A 137 4.75 11.19 10.55
N ASP A 138 5.43 11.64 11.61
CA ASP A 138 6.88 11.58 11.81
C ASP A 138 7.19 10.58 12.94
N PHE A 139 7.37 9.31 12.56
CA PHE A 139 7.59 8.25 13.55
C PHE A 139 9.04 8.07 14.00
N ASN A 140 9.89 9.07 13.77
CA ASN A 140 11.10 9.20 14.59
C ASN A 140 10.81 9.83 15.94
N ARG A 141 9.70 10.57 16.06
CA ARG A 141 9.31 11.30 17.27
C ARG A 141 8.10 10.68 17.96
N ASP A 142 7.10 10.31 17.16
CA ASP A 142 5.79 9.87 17.65
C ASP A 142 5.52 8.42 17.19
N GLN A 143 4.54 7.72 17.79
CA GLN A 143 4.10 6.43 17.24
C GLN A 143 2.92 6.63 16.27
N PRO A 144 2.71 5.72 15.30
CA PRO A 144 1.45 5.68 14.56
C PRO A 144 0.26 5.53 15.50
N THR A 145 -0.89 6.09 15.14
CA THR A 145 -2.11 5.85 15.93
C THR A 145 -2.51 4.38 15.85
N HIS A 146 -3.27 3.90 16.84
CA HIS A 146 -3.81 2.54 16.80
C HIS A 146 -4.70 2.33 15.56
N ARG A 147 -5.49 3.34 15.17
CA ARG A 147 -6.36 3.27 14.00
C ARG A 147 -5.58 3.22 12.69
N GLN A 148 -4.44 3.91 12.60
CA GLN A 148 -3.54 3.77 11.44
C GLN A 148 -3.01 2.35 11.30
N LEU A 149 -2.58 1.72 12.40
CA LEU A 149 -2.06 0.35 12.37
C LEU A 149 -3.17 -0.66 12.01
N GLU A 150 -4.36 -0.54 12.60
CA GLU A 150 -5.50 -1.39 12.24
C GLU A 150 -5.93 -1.21 10.78
N ALA A 151 -6.00 0.04 10.28
CA ALA A 151 -6.32 0.33 8.89
C ALA A 151 -5.26 -0.22 7.92
N CYS A 152 -3.99 -0.10 8.28
CA CYS A 152 -2.88 -0.62 7.49
C CYS A 152 -2.93 -2.16 7.42
N GLU A 153 -3.21 -2.82 8.54
CA GLU A 153 -3.37 -4.28 8.59
C GLU A 153 -4.56 -4.76 7.74
N GLU A 154 -5.72 -4.09 7.86
CA GLU A 154 -6.89 -4.39 7.05
C GLU A 154 -6.61 -4.20 5.54
N LEU A 155 -5.94 -3.10 5.18
CA LEU A 155 -5.53 -2.81 3.80
C LEU A 155 -4.54 -3.84 3.25
N ILE A 156 -3.49 -4.19 4.01
CA ILE A 156 -2.49 -5.20 3.60
C ILE A 156 -3.17 -6.54 3.34
N ASN A 157 -4.03 -6.99 4.24
CA ASN A 157 -4.76 -8.24 4.09
C ASN A 157 -5.70 -8.23 2.88
N TYR A 158 -6.32 -7.08 2.58
CA TYR A 158 -7.13 -6.91 1.39
C TYR A 158 -6.29 -6.95 0.11
N LEU A 159 -5.17 -6.24 0.08
CA LEU A 159 -4.25 -6.19 -1.07
C LEU A 159 -3.61 -7.55 -1.35
N ARG A 160 -3.20 -8.30 -0.33
CA ARG A 160 -2.70 -9.67 -0.48
C ARG A 160 -3.72 -10.57 -1.19
N LYS A 161 -4.99 -10.49 -0.80
CA LYS A 161 -6.07 -11.23 -1.48
C LYS A 161 -6.31 -10.72 -2.90
N ARG A 162 -6.31 -9.39 -3.10
CA ARG A 162 -6.54 -8.76 -4.41
C ARG A 162 -5.44 -9.05 -5.43
N CYS A 163 -4.18 -9.09 -4.99
CA CYS A 163 -3.01 -9.32 -5.84
C CYS A 163 -2.69 -10.81 -6.02
N GLY A 164 -3.36 -11.70 -5.29
CA GLY A 164 -3.12 -13.13 -5.36
C GLY A 164 -1.81 -13.56 -4.70
N LYS A 165 -1.51 -14.86 -4.87
CA LYS A 165 -0.29 -15.50 -4.37
C LYS A 165 0.74 -15.66 -5.48
N ILE A 166 2.01 -15.63 -5.09
CA ILE A 166 3.18 -15.88 -5.92
C ILE A 166 3.86 -17.12 -5.34
N ASP A 167 3.84 -18.21 -6.10
CA ASP A 167 4.41 -19.50 -5.68
C ASP A 167 3.94 -19.93 -4.29
N ALA A 168 2.62 -19.89 -4.08
CA ALA A 168 1.90 -20.18 -2.84
C ALA A 168 2.06 -19.16 -1.67
N HIS A 169 2.84 -18.10 -1.85
CA HIS A 169 3.08 -17.07 -0.83
C HIS A 169 2.37 -15.76 -1.18
N TYR A 170 1.90 -15.03 -0.16
CA TYR A 170 1.44 -13.65 -0.37
C TYR A 170 2.61 -12.67 -0.44
N ALA A 171 2.34 -11.46 -0.92
CA ALA A 171 3.33 -10.38 -0.96
C ALA A 171 4.00 -10.15 0.40
N VAL A 172 5.33 -10.04 0.41
CA VAL A 172 6.13 -9.85 1.61
C VAL A 172 5.96 -8.41 2.10
N VAL A 173 5.70 -8.24 3.40
CA VAL A 173 5.52 -6.90 4.01
C VAL A 173 6.80 -6.50 4.72
N ARG A 174 7.33 -5.31 4.41
CA ARG A 174 8.58 -4.79 5.00
C ARG A 174 8.47 -3.30 5.37
N PRO A 175 9.18 -2.84 6.41
CA PRO A 175 9.44 -1.42 6.59
C PRO A 175 10.43 -0.89 5.55
N HIS A 176 10.31 0.37 5.14
CA HIS A 176 11.20 0.98 4.14
C HIS A 176 12.70 0.84 4.47
N ARG A 177 13.09 0.96 5.74
CA ARG A 177 14.49 0.83 6.18
C ARG A 177 15.14 -0.53 5.91
N GLU A 178 14.34 -1.58 5.72
CA GLU A 178 14.85 -2.92 5.41
C GLU A 178 14.90 -3.20 3.91
N VAL A 179 14.48 -2.25 3.07
CA VAL A 179 14.32 -2.44 1.62
C VAL A 179 15.44 -1.81 0.82
N ASN A 180 15.93 -0.63 1.24
CA ASN A 180 17.02 0.04 0.55
C ASN A 180 18.38 -0.59 0.91
N PRO A 181 19.35 -0.61 -0.03
CA PRO A 181 20.69 -1.07 0.27
C PRO A 181 21.43 -0.06 1.18
N PRO A 182 22.50 -0.47 1.89
CA PRO A 182 23.13 0.34 2.94
C PRO A 182 23.56 1.75 2.50
N GLN A 183 23.99 1.93 1.25
CA GLN A 183 24.40 3.22 0.71
C GLN A 183 23.24 4.20 0.45
N TRP A 184 21.99 3.74 0.55
CA TRP A 184 20.75 4.53 0.49
C TRP A 184 19.87 4.29 1.72
N ALA A 185 20.51 4.13 2.88
CA ALA A 185 19.83 3.90 4.14
C ALA A 185 18.79 4.99 4.45
N THR A 186 17.71 4.58 5.10
CA THR A 186 16.64 5.45 5.57
C THR A 186 16.20 4.99 6.95
N ASP A 187 15.73 5.92 7.76
CA ASP A 187 15.10 5.66 9.06
C ASP A 187 13.60 5.28 8.91
N CYS A 188 12.98 5.59 7.77
CA CYS A 188 11.59 5.31 7.45
C CYS A 188 11.22 3.82 7.67
N PRO A 189 10.08 3.48 8.32
CA PRO A 189 9.00 4.36 8.74
C PRO A 189 9.27 5.15 10.04
N GLY A 190 10.45 5.05 10.65
CA GLY A 190 10.87 5.87 11.79
C GLY A 190 11.25 5.01 12.99
N ASN A 191 12.17 5.51 13.82
CA ASN A 191 12.75 4.76 14.95
C ASN A 191 11.74 4.40 16.06
N ALA A 192 10.68 5.19 16.24
CA ALA A 192 9.61 4.92 17.20
C ALA A 192 8.50 4.01 16.63
N PHE A 193 8.56 3.62 15.35
CA PHE A 193 7.57 2.72 14.76
C PHE A 193 7.60 1.36 15.49
N PRO A 194 6.44 0.74 15.79
CA PRO A 194 6.41 -0.54 16.48
C PRO A 194 6.78 -1.69 15.53
N TYR A 195 8.07 -1.96 15.31
CA TYR A 195 8.54 -2.98 14.36
C TYR A 195 8.02 -4.40 14.65
N SER A 196 7.67 -4.71 15.90
CA SER A 196 7.00 -5.96 16.28
C SER A 196 5.67 -6.18 15.56
N TRP A 197 5.01 -5.10 15.12
CA TRP A 197 3.76 -5.16 14.35
C TRP A 197 3.92 -5.91 13.02
N PHE A 198 5.10 -5.85 12.38
CA PHE A 198 5.34 -6.55 11.10
C PHE A 198 5.32 -8.08 11.23
N ARG A 199 5.47 -8.64 12.44
CA ARG A 199 5.39 -10.09 12.68
C ARG A 199 4.02 -10.68 12.34
N ARG A 200 2.98 -9.85 12.24
CA ARG A 200 1.63 -10.25 11.79
C ARG A 200 1.58 -10.76 10.36
N PHE A 201 2.61 -10.47 9.56
CA PHE A 201 2.64 -10.75 8.12
C PHE A 201 3.72 -11.76 7.73
N GLN A 202 4.42 -12.33 8.71
CA GLN A 202 5.36 -13.43 8.53
C GLN A 202 4.54 -14.73 8.49
N GLU A 203 4.26 -15.18 7.28
CA GLU A 203 3.66 -16.50 7.00
C GLU A 203 4.77 -17.52 6.73
#